data_AF-A0A0F8ZZY6-F1
#
_entry.id   AF-A0A0F8ZZY6-F1
#
_cell.length_a   1.000
_cell.length_b   1.000
_cell.length_c   1.000
_cell.angle_alpha   90.00
_cell.angle_beta   90.00
_cell.angle_gamma   90.00
#
_symmetry.space_group_name_H-M   'P 1'
#
loop_
_entity.id
_entity.type
_entity.pdbx_description
1 polymer ?
#
loop_
_entity_poly.entity_id
_entity_poly.type
_entity_poly.pdbx_seq_one_letter_code
_entity_poly.pdbx_strand_id
1 'polypeptide(L)'
;SNTYGKELRFIAFEVKINNDWMGVVQADRLATRFGFEFVPHTIIGTTEEAINAEMMADSEVAVRRGMGTGHMREGIVLRPLIELIHPNGGRIISKHKRPEFAEREYTPKFSDPEELKVLEDAKAIAEEWVVRERLIHVLDFLKSNKIFEEPDMKDMNKIIKAMQEDISVEAKGEIIESKATRKAIGKKTVKLFKEYMMENG
;
A
#
# COMPACT_ATOMS: atom_id res chain seq x y z
N SER A 1 -27.39 -12.94 -2.81
CA SER A 1 -26.82 -12.87 -1.45
C SER A 1 -27.98 -12.74 -0.49
N ASN A 2 -28.10 -13.64 0.49
CA ASN A 2 -29.21 -13.65 1.47
C ASN A 2 -28.90 -12.85 2.75
N THR A 3 -27.72 -12.24 2.84
CA THR A 3 -27.21 -11.60 4.08
C THR A 3 -28.02 -10.38 4.52
N TYR A 4 -28.61 -9.64 3.59
CA TYR A 4 -29.28 -8.36 3.87
C TYR A 4 -30.78 -8.35 3.55
N GLY A 5 -31.39 -9.54 3.50
CA GLY A 5 -32.78 -9.71 3.10
C GLY A 5 -32.97 -9.95 1.60
N LYS A 6 -34.22 -10.24 1.22
CA LYS A 6 -34.61 -10.58 -0.16
C LYS A 6 -34.78 -9.36 -1.06
N GLU A 7 -35.02 -8.19 -0.47
CA GLU A 7 -35.25 -6.95 -1.19
C GLU A 7 -33.95 -6.19 -1.43
N LEU A 8 -33.78 -5.69 -2.66
CA LEU A 8 -32.69 -4.77 -2.98
C LEU A 8 -32.99 -3.41 -2.34
N ARG A 9 -32.09 -2.94 -1.49
CA ARG A 9 -32.19 -1.65 -0.81
C ARG A 9 -30.89 -0.87 -0.93
N PHE A 10 -31.02 0.43 -1.16
CA PHE A 10 -29.90 1.36 -1.14
C PHE A 10 -29.58 1.79 0.30
N ILE A 11 -28.29 1.89 0.62
CA ILE A 11 -27.80 2.43 1.89
C ILE A 11 -26.73 3.49 1.57
N ALA A 12 -26.91 4.70 2.09
CA ALA A 12 -25.96 5.77 1.92
C ALA A 12 -24.71 5.53 2.78
N PHE A 13 -23.53 5.85 2.24
CA PHE A 13 -22.26 5.65 2.93
C PHE A 13 -21.35 6.87 2.93
N GLU A 14 -21.58 7.81 2.01
CA GLU A 14 -20.89 9.09 1.92
C GLU A 14 -21.81 10.16 1.34
N VAL A 15 -21.51 11.42 1.66
CA VAL A 15 -22.15 12.57 1.03
C VAL A 15 -21.09 13.54 0.56
N LYS A 16 -21.25 14.00 -0.68
CA LYS A 16 -20.42 15.04 -1.29
C LYS A 16 -21.28 16.26 -1.59
N ILE A 17 -20.83 17.43 -1.19
CA ILE A 17 -21.47 18.71 -1.53
C ILE A 17 -20.46 19.52 -2.33
N ASN A 18 -20.82 19.89 -3.56
CA ASN A 18 -19.90 20.48 -4.52
C ASN A 18 -18.65 19.60 -4.70
N ASN A 19 -17.48 20.09 -4.27
CA ASN A 19 -16.20 19.39 -4.35
C ASN A 19 -15.74 18.77 -3.03
N ASP A 20 -16.48 18.98 -1.93
CA ASP A 20 -16.05 18.59 -0.59
C ASP A 20 -16.80 17.34 -0.09
N TRP A 21 -16.05 16.40 0.45
CA TRP A 21 -16.60 15.22 1.13
C TRP A 21 -16.92 15.56 2.58
N MET A 22 -18.13 15.21 3.02
CA MET A 22 -18.53 15.43 4.40
C MET A 22 -17.90 14.40 5.34
N GLY A 23 -17.66 14.81 6.58
CA GLY A 23 -17.31 13.88 7.66
C GLY A 23 -18.47 12.92 7.92
N VAL A 24 -18.17 11.68 8.35
CA VAL A 24 -19.14 10.57 8.46
C VAL A 24 -20.37 10.96 9.27
N VAL A 25 -20.18 11.57 10.44
CA VAL A 25 -21.27 12.00 11.32
C VAL A 25 -22.17 13.04 10.66
N GLN A 26 -21.60 13.96 9.87
CA GLN A 26 -22.38 14.97 9.17
C GLN A 26 -23.11 14.37 7.95
N ALA A 27 -22.44 13.47 7.23
CA ALA A 27 -23.01 12.73 6.10
C ALA A 27 -24.21 11.87 6.55
N ASP A 28 -24.09 11.16 7.66
CA ASP A 28 -25.16 10.38 8.27
C ASP A 28 -26.38 11.25 8.61
N ARG A 29 -26.17 12.34 9.38
CA ARG A 29 -27.25 13.27 9.73
C ARG A 29 -27.96 13.85 8.51
N LEU A 30 -27.22 14.15 7.44
CA LEU A 30 -27.80 14.70 6.23
C LEU A 30 -28.60 13.64 5.46
N ALA A 31 -28.02 12.46 5.25
CA ALA A 31 -28.67 11.36 4.53
C ALA A 31 -29.97 10.92 5.22
N THR A 32 -29.92 10.74 6.55
CA THR A 32 -31.08 10.35 7.35
C THR A 32 -32.17 11.41 7.36
N ARG A 33 -31.81 12.70 7.35
CA ARG A 33 -32.79 13.81 7.21
C ARG A 33 -33.54 13.77 5.88
N PHE A 34 -32.93 13.25 4.82
CA PHE A 34 -33.58 13.03 3.53
C PHE A 34 -34.25 11.65 3.40
N GLY A 35 -34.33 10.88 4.49
CA GLY A 35 -35.01 9.58 4.52
C GLY A 35 -34.17 8.42 3.99
N PHE A 36 -32.86 8.60 3.80
CA PHE A 36 -31.97 7.50 3.44
C PHE A 36 -31.46 6.76 4.68
N GLU A 37 -31.41 5.43 4.61
CA GLU A 37 -30.62 4.63 5.56
C GLU A 37 -29.14 4.97 5.36
N PHE A 38 -28.39 5.12 6.46
CA PHE A 38 -26.93 5.28 6.41
C PHE A 38 -26.21 4.05 6.97
N VAL A 39 -25.03 3.76 6.43
CA VAL A 39 -24.19 2.66 6.90
C VAL A 39 -23.87 2.82 8.39
N PRO A 40 -23.87 1.72 9.18
CA PRO A 40 -23.39 1.79 10.55
C PRO A 40 -21.98 2.38 10.61
N HIS A 41 -21.75 3.25 11.57
CA HIS A 41 -20.43 3.79 11.86
C HIS A 41 -20.25 3.93 13.37
N THR A 42 -19.02 3.73 13.81
CA THR A 42 -18.62 3.91 15.21
C THR A 42 -17.19 4.43 15.24
N ILE A 43 -16.84 5.12 16.33
CA ILE A 43 -15.49 5.63 16.54
C ILE A 43 -14.71 4.55 17.30
N ILE A 44 -13.62 4.09 16.71
CA ILE A 44 -12.71 3.11 17.30
C ILE A 44 -11.32 3.71 17.51
N GLY A 45 -10.52 3.07 18.36
CA GLY A 45 -9.09 3.34 18.45
C GLY A 45 -8.35 2.91 17.17
N THR A 46 -7.11 3.36 17.01
CA THR A 46 -6.28 3.07 15.83
C THR A 46 -5.41 1.82 16.00
N THR A 47 -5.68 0.98 17.00
CA THR A 47 -4.92 -0.26 17.20
C THR A 47 -5.46 -1.37 16.32
N GLU A 48 -4.61 -2.35 16.00
CA GLU A 48 -4.98 -3.49 15.18
C GLU A 48 -6.11 -4.30 15.84
N GLU A 49 -6.07 -4.46 17.15
CA GLU A 49 -7.08 -5.20 17.92
C GLU A 49 -8.47 -4.54 17.81
N ALA A 50 -8.53 -3.21 17.91
CA ALA A 50 -9.79 -2.47 17.79
C ALA A 50 -10.36 -2.57 16.37
N ILE A 51 -9.50 -2.42 15.36
CA ILE A 51 -9.85 -2.54 13.94
C ILE A 51 -10.34 -3.96 13.60
N ASN A 52 -9.63 -4.99 14.08
CA ASN A 52 -9.98 -6.38 13.86
C ASN A 52 -11.27 -6.78 14.59
N ALA A 53 -11.47 -6.31 15.83
CA ALA A 53 -12.70 -6.56 16.58
C ALA A 53 -13.93 -6.01 15.85
N GLU A 54 -13.86 -4.77 15.35
CA GLU A 54 -14.96 -4.13 14.63
C GLU A 54 -15.27 -4.82 13.28
N MET A 55 -14.24 -5.30 12.60
CA MET A 55 -14.36 -6.06 11.35
C MET A 55 -14.95 -7.46 11.58
N MET A 56 -14.61 -8.09 12.69
CA MET A 56 -15.11 -9.41 13.10
C MET A 56 -16.51 -9.41 13.73
N ALA A 57 -17.04 -8.25 14.11
CA ALA A 57 -18.39 -8.11 14.64
C ALA A 57 -19.48 -8.51 13.62
N ASP A 58 -20.68 -8.78 14.13
CA ASP A 58 -21.87 -9.10 13.32
C ASP A 58 -22.32 -7.92 12.47
N SER A 59 -22.90 -8.20 11.31
CA SER A 59 -23.44 -7.19 10.41
C SER A 59 -24.67 -6.51 11.03
N GLU A 60 -24.50 -5.26 11.44
CA GLU A 60 -25.58 -4.43 11.96
C GLU A 60 -26.69 -4.18 10.93
N VAL A 61 -26.35 -4.12 9.64
CA VAL A 61 -27.34 -3.97 8.55
C VAL A 61 -28.21 -5.22 8.45
N ALA A 62 -27.62 -6.42 8.60
CA ALA A 62 -28.38 -7.66 8.61
C ALA A 62 -29.35 -7.69 9.81
N VAL A 63 -28.87 -7.34 11.01
CA VAL A 63 -29.69 -7.26 12.22
C VAL A 63 -30.84 -6.26 12.04
N ARG A 64 -30.54 -5.03 11.55
CA ARG A 64 -31.54 -3.99 11.28
C ARG A 64 -32.63 -4.44 10.30
N ARG A 65 -32.28 -5.30 9.34
CA ARG A 65 -33.20 -5.82 8.32
C ARG A 65 -33.93 -7.09 8.76
N GLY A 66 -33.82 -7.47 10.03
CA GLY A 66 -34.52 -8.63 10.59
C GLY A 66 -33.90 -9.98 10.22
N MET A 67 -32.64 -10.00 9.78
CA MET A 67 -31.93 -11.23 9.42
C MET A 67 -31.34 -11.98 10.62
N GLY A 68 -31.37 -11.37 11.81
CA GLY A 68 -30.78 -11.90 13.04
C GLY A 68 -29.28 -11.62 13.18
N THR A 69 -28.70 -12.10 14.28
CA THR A 69 -27.25 -12.05 14.59
C THR A 69 -26.50 -13.18 13.86
N GLY A 70 -25.17 -13.14 13.84
CA GLY A 70 -24.30 -14.15 13.23
C GLY A 70 -24.00 -13.97 11.74
N HIS A 71 -24.53 -12.92 11.10
CA HIS A 71 -24.18 -12.60 9.71
C HIS A 71 -22.85 -11.85 9.66
N MET A 72 -21.90 -12.39 8.90
CA MET A 72 -20.57 -11.80 8.76
C MET A 72 -20.61 -10.46 8.00
N ARG A 73 -19.81 -9.50 8.48
CA ARG A 73 -19.45 -8.30 7.70
C ARG A 73 -18.48 -8.70 6.59
N GLU A 74 -18.59 -8.10 5.41
CA GLU A 74 -17.53 -8.22 4.38
C GLU A 74 -16.20 -7.61 4.88
N GLY A 75 -16.33 -6.53 5.65
CA GLY A 75 -15.23 -5.75 6.16
C GLY A 75 -15.73 -4.43 6.73
N ILE A 76 -14.79 -3.53 7.00
CA ILE A 76 -15.04 -2.16 7.44
C ILE A 76 -14.30 -1.18 6.55
N VAL A 77 -14.79 0.05 6.52
CA VAL A 77 -14.12 1.18 5.89
C VAL A 77 -13.58 2.07 6.98
N LEU A 78 -12.26 2.21 7.03
CA LEU A 78 -11.54 3.07 7.95
C LEU A 78 -11.32 4.43 7.31
N ARG A 79 -11.73 5.49 8.02
CA ARG A 79 -11.43 6.86 7.65
C ARG A 79 -11.24 7.73 8.88
N PRO A 80 -10.46 8.82 8.80
CA PRO A 80 -10.29 9.73 9.92
C PRO A 80 -11.60 10.47 10.26
N LEU A 81 -11.68 11.00 11.48
CA LEU A 81 -12.84 11.76 11.96
C LEU A 81 -13.09 13.05 11.17
N ILE A 82 -12.02 13.60 10.59
CA ILE A 82 -12.04 14.72 9.67
C ILE A 82 -11.63 14.24 8.27
N GLU A 83 -12.15 14.88 7.23
CA GLU A 83 -11.74 14.57 5.88
C GLU A 83 -10.30 15.04 5.65
N LEU A 84 -9.41 14.12 5.26
CA LEU A 84 -8.01 14.40 4.97
C LEU A 84 -7.66 13.96 3.56
N ILE A 85 -6.93 14.82 2.85
CA ILE A 85 -6.39 14.56 1.52
C ILE A 85 -4.88 14.42 1.64
N HIS A 86 -4.37 13.29 1.17
CA HIS A 86 -2.93 13.04 1.05
C HIS A 86 -2.33 13.95 -0.03
N PRO A 87 -1.05 14.36 0.06
CA PRO A 87 -0.40 15.24 -0.93
C PRO A 87 -0.45 14.75 -2.39
N ASN A 88 -0.75 13.47 -2.64
CA ASN A 88 -0.97 12.90 -3.97
C ASN A 88 -2.39 13.14 -4.52
N GLY A 89 -3.23 13.89 -3.82
CA GLY A 89 -4.64 14.14 -4.17
C GLY A 89 -5.61 13.04 -3.76
N GLY A 90 -5.13 11.92 -3.19
CA GLY A 90 -5.95 10.82 -2.71
C GLY A 90 -6.56 11.11 -1.34
N ARG A 91 -7.76 10.59 -1.07
CA ARG A 91 -8.40 10.65 0.26
C ARG A 91 -7.72 9.68 1.21
N ILE A 92 -7.56 10.06 2.48
CA ILE A 92 -7.10 9.13 3.53
C ILE A 92 -8.28 8.25 3.92
N ILE A 93 -8.40 7.11 3.25
CA ILE A 93 -9.44 6.10 3.46
C ILE A 93 -8.86 4.72 3.16
N SER A 94 -9.23 3.73 3.97
CA SER A 94 -8.78 2.35 3.77
C SER A 94 -9.94 1.37 3.97
N LYS A 95 -9.85 0.21 3.34
CA LYS A 95 -10.79 -0.89 3.51
C LYS A 95 -10.08 -2.02 4.24
N HIS A 96 -10.64 -2.46 5.35
CA HIS A 96 -10.16 -3.64 6.07
C HIS A 96 -11.18 -4.76 5.90
N LYS A 97 -10.89 -5.72 5.03
CA LYS A 97 -11.80 -6.82 4.68
C LYS A 97 -11.44 -8.09 5.43
N ARG A 98 -12.45 -8.90 5.67
CA ARG A 98 -12.29 -10.28 6.13
C ARG A 98 -11.53 -11.11 5.09
N PRO A 99 -10.67 -12.06 5.50
CA PRO A 99 -9.98 -12.97 4.59
C PRO A 99 -10.92 -13.72 3.63
N GLU A 100 -12.11 -14.10 4.11
CA GLU A 100 -13.14 -14.80 3.33
C GLU A 100 -13.69 -13.96 2.16
N PHE A 101 -13.49 -12.63 2.20
CA PHE A 101 -13.89 -11.67 1.17
C PHE A 101 -12.70 -10.98 0.51
N ALA A 102 -11.48 -11.51 0.69
CA ALA A 102 -10.28 -10.98 0.07
C ALA A 102 -10.25 -11.30 -1.42
N GLU A 103 -9.97 -10.29 -2.26
CA GLU A 103 -9.77 -10.46 -3.71
C GLU A 103 -8.41 -11.09 -4.05
N ARG A 104 -7.57 -11.35 -3.03
CA ARG A 104 -6.26 -11.99 -3.15
C ARG A 104 -6.23 -13.25 -2.32
N GLU A 105 -5.67 -14.31 -2.87
CA GLU A 105 -5.41 -15.58 -2.16
C GLU A 105 -4.50 -15.38 -0.94
N TYR A 106 -3.65 -14.36 -0.97
CA TYR A 106 -2.78 -13.97 0.13
C TYR A 106 -3.11 -12.55 0.58
N THR A 107 -3.66 -12.42 1.78
CA THR A 107 -3.69 -11.14 2.51
C THR A 107 -2.24 -10.73 2.76
N PRO A 108 -1.79 -9.54 2.31
CA PRO A 108 -0.52 -8.99 2.78
C PRO A 108 -0.60 -8.99 4.30
N LYS A 109 0.23 -9.79 4.98
CA LYS A 109 0.34 -9.67 6.42
C LYS A 109 0.66 -8.21 6.70
N PHE A 110 0.01 -7.62 7.70
CA PHE A 110 0.53 -6.40 8.31
C PHE A 110 2.01 -6.68 8.54
N SER A 111 2.88 -5.98 7.82
CA SER A 111 4.31 -6.19 8.01
C SER A 111 4.55 -5.82 9.46
N ASP A 112 4.99 -6.81 10.24
CA ASP A 112 5.47 -6.64 11.60
C ASP A 112 6.27 -5.33 11.66
N PRO A 113 6.14 -4.47 12.68
CA PRO A 113 7.01 -3.32 12.84
C PRO A 113 8.49 -3.61 12.51
N GLU A 114 8.98 -4.83 12.80
CA GLU A 114 10.30 -5.29 12.37
C GLU A 114 10.44 -5.47 10.84
N GLU A 115 9.46 -6.09 10.16
CA GLU A 115 9.46 -6.20 8.70
C GLU A 115 9.36 -4.84 8.01
N LEU A 116 8.57 -3.90 8.55
CA LEU A 116 8.51 -2.52 8.06
C LEU A 116 9.87 -1.83 8.20
N LYS A 117 10.50 -1.97 9.37
CA LYS A 117 11.83 -1.42 9.62
C LYS A 117 12.87 -2.00 8.66
N VAL A 118 12.85 -3.31 8.41
CA VAL A 118 13.74 -3.94 7.42
C VAL A 118 13.53 -3.37 6.01
N LEU A 119 12.29 -3.07 5.61
CA LEU A 119 11.99 -2.45 4.32
C LEU A 119 12.42 -0.98 4.25
N GLU A 120 12.25 -0.23 5.33
CA GLU A 120 12.70 1.16 5.46
C GLU A 120 14.22 1.25 5.43
N ASP A 121 14.92 0.42 6.23
CA ASP A 121 16.38 0.32 6.25
C ASP A 121 16.92 -0.09 4.88
N ALA A 122 16.31 -1.09 4.23
CA ALA A 122 16.67 -1.51 2.87
C ALA A 122 16.51 -0.37 1.85
N LYS A 123 15.48 0.47 2.01
CA LYS A 123 15.26 1.63 1.15
C LYS A 123 16.29 2.72 1.41
N ALA A 124 16.61 3.02 2.67
CA ALA A 124 17.64 3.98 3.05
C ALA A 124 19.01 3.57 2.48
N ILE A 125 19.38 2.29 2.62
CA ILE A 125 20.61 1.73 2.01
C ILE A 125 20.61 1.94 0.48
N ALA A 126 19.50 1.64 -0.18
CA ALA A 126 19.42 1.83 -1.64
C ALA A 126 19.53 3.30 -2.04
N GLU A 127 19.02 4.24 -1.24
CA GLU A 127 19.11 5.67 -1.50
C GLU A 127 20.51 6.23 -1.30
N GLU A 128 21.22 5.75 -0.28
CA GLU A 128 22.59 6.15 0.03
C GLU A 128 23.61 5.57 -0.97
N TRP A 129 23.49 4.28 -1.29
CA TRP A 129 24.54 3.58 -2.04
C TRP A 129 24.33 3.59 -3.55
N VAL A 130 23.07 3.62 -4.03
CA VAL A 130 22.78 3.62 -5.48
C VAL A 130 22.74 5.06 -6.00
N VAL A 131 23.93 5.61 -6.18
CA VAL A 131 24.19 6.97 -6.69
C VAL A 131 24.73 6.96 -8.12
N ARG A 132 24.67 8.13 -8.78
CA ARG A 132 25.02 8.29 -10.20
C ARG A 132 26.46 7.85 -10.50
N GLU A 133 27.42 8.30 -9.70
CA GLU A 133 28.84 7.94 -9.88
C GLU A 133 29.06 6.44 -9.77
N ARG A 134 28.41 5.77 -8.82
CA ARG A 134 28.48 4.31 -8.70
C ARG A 134 27.88 3.61 -9.91
N LEU A 135 26.77 4.11 -10.46
CA LEU A 135 26.21 3.58 -11.70
C LEU A 135 27.22 3.70 -12.86
N ILE A 136 27.89 4.84 -13.01
CA ILE A 136 28.91 5.03 -14.04
C ILE A 136 30.05 4.01 -13.89
N HIS A 137 30.59 3.86 -12.67
CA HIS A 137 31.64 2.87 -12.39
C HIS A 137 31.21 1.44 -12.73
N VAL A 138 29.98 1.06 -12.38
CA VAL A 138 29.41 -0.26 -12.70
C VAL A 138 29.29 -0.45 -14.21
N LEU A 139 28.82 0.56 -14.95
CA LEU A 139 28.72 0.49 -16.41
C LEU A 139 30.10 0.37 -17.06
N ASP A 140 31.08 1.15 -16.59
CA ASP A 140 32.46 1.12 -17.10
C ASP A 140 33.15 -0.21 -16.80
N PHE A 141 32.91 -0.78 -15.62
CA PHE A 141 33.38 -2.12 -15.27
C PHE A 141 32.80 -3.17 -16.23
N LEU A 142 31.50 -3.12 -16.51
CA LEU A 142 30.84 -4.08 -17.40
C LEU A 142 31.32 -3.94 -18.86
N LYS A 143 31.54 -2.71 -19.34
CA LYS A 143 32.14 -2.43 -20.64
C LYS A 143 33.57 -2.95 -20.73
N SER A 144 34.39 -2.68 -19.71
CA SER A 144 35.80 -3.12 -19.65
C SER A 144 35.92 -4.64 -19.67
N ASN A 145 34.97 -5.34 -19.06
CA ASN A 145 34.88 -6.80 -19.07
C ASN A 145 34.17 -7.38 -20.31
N LYS A 146 33.88 -6.55 -21.32
CA LYS A 146 33.24 -6.94 -22.59
C LYS A 146 31.89 -7.64 -22.40
N ILE A 147 31.14 -7.26 -21.37
CA ILE A 147 29.79 -7.80 -21.11
C ILE A 147 28.78 -7.19 -22.08
N PHE A 148 28.98 -5.91 -22.44
CA PHE A 148 28.30 -5.18 -23.51
C PHE A 148 29.22 -4.05 -24.01
N GLU A 149 29.00 -3.55 -25.22
CA GLU A 149 29.70 -2.37 -25.76
C GLU A 149 29.02 -1.08 -25.31
N GLU A 150 27.70 -1.01 -25.50
CA GLU A 150 26.84 0.08 -25.03
C GLU A 150 25.73 -0.47 -24.13
N PRO A 151 25.40 0.22 -23.03
CA PRO A 151 24.42 -0.29 -22.09
C PRO A 151 23.00 -0.10 -22.65
N ASP A 152 22.24 -1.20 -22.76
CA ASP A 152 20.84 -1.20 -23.19
C ASP A 152 19.93 -1.73 -22.06
N MET A 153 18.63 -1.45 -22.17
CA MET A 153 17.58 -1.98 -21.29
C MET A 153 17.55 -3.51 -21.24
N LYS A 154 18.05 -4.19 -22.27
CA LYS A 154 18.20 -5.65 -22.30
C LYS A 154 19.25 -6.17 -21.31
N ASP A 155 20.23 -5.35 -20.96
CA ASP A 155 21.31 -5.68 -20.02
C ASP A 155 20.97 -5.35 -18.56
N MET A 156 19.76 -4.86 -18.30
CA MET A 156 19.32 -4.43 -16.96
C MET A 156 19.58 -5.47 -15.87
N ASN A 157 19.33 -6.76 -16.13
CA ASN A 157 19.58 -7.81 -15.15
C ASN A 157 21.07 -7.94 -14.78
N LYS A 158 21.97 -7.71 -15.75
CA LYS A 158 23.42 -7.74 -15.54
C LYS A 158 23.86 -6.52 -14.75
N ILE A 159 23.32 -5.33 -15.07
CA ILE A 159 23.60 -4.07 -14.38
C ILE A 159 23.15 -4.13 -12.91
N ILE A 160 21.94 -4.62 -12.66
CA ILE A 160 21.42 -4.81 -11.29
C ILE A 160 22.33 -5.75 -10.50
N LYS A 161 22.73 -6.87 -11.10
CA LYS A 161 23.60 -7.85 -10.44
C LYS A 161 24.97 -7.25 -10.10
N ALA A 162 25.58 -6.55 -11.05
CA ALA A 162 26.86 -5.88 -10.83
C ALA A 162 26.77 -4.79 -9.74
N MET A 163 25.71 -3.98 -9.74
CA MET A 163 25.47 -2.99 -8.69
C MET A 163 25.29 -3.64 -7.31
N GLN A 164 24.57 -4.76 -7.23
CA GLN A 164 24.40 -5.49 -5.97
C GLN A 164 25.72 -6.07 -5.46
N GLU A 165 26.56 -6.61 -6.35
CA GLU A 165 27.87 -7.18 -6.01
C GLU A 165 28.85 -6.09 -5.58
N ASP A 166 28.91 -4.97 -6.31
CA ASP A 166 29.73 -3.80 -6.00
C ASP A 166 29.42 -3.25 -4.59
N ILE A 167 28.14 -3.00 -4.29
CA ILE A 167 27.70 -2.54 -2.97
C ILE A 167 27.95 -3.60 -1.89
N SER A 168 27.71 -4.88 -2.16
CA SER A 168 27.94 -5.97 -1.20
C SER A 168 29.41 -6.10 -0.80
N VAL A 169 30.34 -5.85 -1.74
CA VAL A 169 31.78 -5.88 -1.48
C VAL A 169 32.22 -4.65 -0.68
N GLU A 170 31.80 -3.45 -1.07
CA GLU A 170 32.21 -2.21 -0.39
C GLU A 170 31.53 -2.01 0.96
N ALA A 171 30.23 -2.24 1.05
CA ALA A 171 29.44 -2.02 2.27
C ALA A 171 29.48 -3.25 3.22
N LYS A 172 30.43 -4.16 3.02
CA LYS A 172 30.53 -5.40 3.81
C LYS A 172 30.76 -5.08 5.28
N GLY A 173 29.75 -5.35 6.10
CA GLY A 173 29.77 -5.07 7.54
C GLY A 173 29.18 -3.71 7.92
N GLU A 174 28.85 -2.85 6.95
CA GLU A 174 28.14 -1.59 7.15
C GLU A 174 26.63 -1.73 6.94
N ILE A 175 26.22 -2.63 6.03
CA ILE A 175 24.80 -2.87 5.71
C ILE A 175 24.35 -4.28 6.07
N ILE A 176 23.06 -4.41 6.36
CA ILE A 176 22.40 -5.71 6.51
C ILE A 176 22.07 -6.26 5.12
N GLU A 177 22.78 -7.31 4.71
CA GLU A 177 22.47 -8.05 3.49
C GLU A 177 21.21 -8.89 3.66
N SER A 178 20.09 -8.36 3.16
CA SER A 178 18.82 -9.08 3.13
C SER A 178 18.26 -9.18 1.71
N LYS A 179 17.28 -10.07 1.52
CA LYS A 179 16.50 -10.14 0.27
C LYS A 179 15.80 -8.80 -0.02
N ALA A 180 15.37 -8.08 1.02
CA ALA A 180 14.76 -6.76 0.90
C ALA A 180 15.78 -5.72 0.40
N THR A 181 16.98 -5.70 0.96
CA THR A 181 18.08 -4.81 0.56
C THR A 181 18.45 -5.00 -0.90
N ARG A 182 18.67 -6.26 -1.35
CA ARG A 182 18.95 -6.56 -2.77
C ARG A 182 17.83 -6.08 -3.70
N LYS A 183 16.58 -6.28 -3.31
CA LYS A 183 15.41 -5.84 -4.09
C LYS A 183 15.31 -4.31 -4.16
N ALA A 184 15.56 -3.61 -3.05
CA ALA A 184 15.55 -2.16 -2.98
C ALA A 184 16.65 -1.55 -3.86
N ILE A 185 17.88 -2.07 -3.77
CA ILE A 185 19.02 -1.70 -4.63
C ILE A 185 18.61 -1.86 -6.09
N GLY A 186 18.14 -3.05 -6.51
CA GLY A 186 17.78 -3.30 -7.90
C GLY A 186 16.69 -2.37 -8.43
N LYS A 187 15.66 -2.09 -7.63
CA LYS A 187 14.59 -1.15 -8.01
C LYS A 187 15.12 0.27 -8.22
N LYS A 188 16.03 0.73 -7.35
CA LYS A 188 16.65 2.06 -7.46
C LYS A 188 17.61 2.12 -8.65
N THR A 189 18.39 1.06 -8.91
CA THR A 189 19.26 0.95 -10.10
C THR A 189 18.47 1.08 -11.39
N VAL A 190 17.33 0.40 -11.52
CA VAL A 190 16.46 0.52 -12.71
C VAL A 190 16.01 1.97 -12.92
N LYS A 191 15.61 2.65 -11.85
CA LYS A 191 15.17 4.04 -11.92
C LYS A 191 16.32 4.95 -12.39
N LEU A 192 17.47 4.84 -11.74
CA LEU A 192 18.65 5.66 -12.02
C LEU A 192 19.20 5.40 -13.43
N PHE A 193 19.19 4.14 -13.90
CA PHE A 193 19.62 3.81 -15.25
C PHE A 193 18.67 4.35 -16.33
N LYS A 194 17.35 4.35 -16.08
CA LYS A 194 16.40 4.99 -17.00
C LYS A 194 16.64 6.49 -17.11
N GLU A 195 16.92 7.16 -15.99
CA GLU A 195 17.28 8.58 -15.96
C GLU A 195 18.58 8.82 -16.76
N TYR A 196 19.60 7.99 -16.54
CA TYR A 196 20.86 8.03 -17.32
C TYR A 196 20.63 7.87 -18.83
N MET A 197 19.77 6.94 -19.26
CA MET A 197 19.46 6.73 -20.69
C MET A 197 18.68 7.91 -21.31
N MET A 198 17.86 8.61 -20.54
CA MET A 198 17.16 9.81 -21.02
C MET A 198 18.08 11.03 -21.14
N GLU A 199 19.14 11.10 -20.33
CA GLU A 199 20.13 12.18 -20.38
C GLU A 199 21.19 11.99 -21.47
N ASN A 200 21.46 10.73 -21.86
CA ASN A 200 22.56 10.37 -22.77
C ASN A 200 22.10 9.67 -24.08
N GLY A 201 20.79 9.62 -24.34
CA GLY A 201 20.19 9.09 -25.57
C GLY A 201 19.63 10.20 -26.45
#